data_AF-A0A1B8TGN8-F1
#
_entry.id   AF-A0A1B8TGN8-F1
#
_cell.length_a   1.000
_cell.length_b   1.000
_cell.length_c   1.000
_cell.angle_alpha   90.00
_cell.angle_beta   90.00
_cell.angle_gamma   90.00
#
_symmetry.space_group_name_H-M   'P 1'
#
loop_
_entity.id
_entity.type
_entity.pdbx_description
1 polymer ?
#
loop_
_entity_poly.entity_id
_entity_poly.type
_entity_poly.pdbx_seq_one_letter_code
_entity_poly.pdbx_strand_id
1 'polypeptide(L)'
;MTWAPLSEFELWNLINEAESTMRPSLYRLWEAIQIAPEKWQQVPYGQRSGGFWVVAVIGQQVLWYNDIERGFNISVYRQFGVIEEYFCNQDSLVETVQSLQNLLSEGYSLVRAGPP
;
A
#
# COMPACT_ATOMS: atom_id res chain seq x y z
N MET A 1 -22.14 -5.00 -9.25
CA MET A 1 -21.94 -3.64 -8.71
C MET A 1 -20.92 -2.93 -9.57
N THR A 2 -21.11 -1.66 -9.90
CA THR A 2 -20.08 -0.83 -10.55
C THR A 2 -19.03 -0.46 -9.50
N TRP A 3 -17.78 -0.88 -9.72
CA TRP A 3 -16.64 -0.43 -8.93
C TRP A 3 -16.52 1.10 -8.99
N ALA A 4 -16.16 1.71 -7.86
CA ALA A 4 -15.87 3.13 -7.72
C ALA A 4 -14.52 3.30 -7.01
N PRO A 5 -13.69 4.27 -7.43
CA PRO A 5 -12.40 4.50 -6.79
C PRO A 5 -12.56 4.95 -5.33
N LEU A 6 -11.65 4.50 -4.46
CA LEU A 6 -11.60 4.95 -3.07
C LEU A 6 -11.28 6.45 -3.01
N SER A 7 -12.10 7.22 -2.29
CA SER A 7 -11.82 8.63 -2.02
C SER A 7 -10.66 8.81 -1.04
N GLU A 8 -10.04 9.99 -1.05
CA GLU A 8 -8.99 10.33 -0.07
C GLU A 8 -9.52 10.31 1.37
N PHE A 9 -10.77 10.76 1.59
CA PHE A 9 -11.42 10.71 2.90
C PHE A 9 -11.56 9.27 3.41
N GLU A 10 -12.02 8.35 2.57
CA GLU A 10 -12.12 6.94 2.93
C GLU A 10 -10.74 6.31 3.18
N LEU A 11 -9.72 6.69 2.42
CA LEU A 11 -8.34 6.26 2.65
C LEU A 11 -7.82 6.70 4.02
N TRP A 12 -8.05 7.96 4.38
CA TRP A 12 -7.67 8.47 5.70
C TRP A 12 -8.38 7.71 6.83
N ASN A 13 -9.65 7.30 6.64
CA ASN A 13 -10.33 6.45 7.62
C ASN A 13 -9.62 5.11 7.80
N LEU A 14 -9.19 4.46 6.70
CA LEU A 14 -8.43 3.21 6.77
C LEU A 14 -7.07 3.39 7.47
N ILE A 15 -6.37 4.49 7.19
CA ILE A 15 -5.09 4.80 7.83
C ILE A 15 -5.28 5.03 9.34
N ASN A 16 -6.24 5.88 9.72
CA ASN A 16 -6.51 6.20 11.13
C ASN A 16 -6.93 4.95 11.93
N GLU A 17 -7.76 4.09 11.34
CA GLU A 17 -8.14 2.81 11.95
C GLU A 17 -6.90 1.93 12.18
N ALA A 18 -6.06 1.78 11.16
CA ALA A 18 -4.84 0.99 11.27
C ALA A 18 -3.89 1.56 12.34
N GLU A 19 -3.61 2.86 12.33
CA GLU A 19 -2.75 3.52 13.32
C GLU A 19 -3.22 3.27 14.75
N SER A 20 -4.54 3.31 15.00
CA SER A 20 -5.12 3.07 16.32
C SER A 20 -4.91 1.64 16.86
N THR A 21 -4.62 0.69 15.97
CA THR A 21 -4.45 -0.73 16.31
C THR A 21 -2.99 -1.20 16.26
N MET A 22 -2.08 -0.39 15.70
CA MET A 22 -0.67 -0.75 15.60
C MET A 22 0.00 -0.81 16.98
N ARG A 23 0.73 -1.91 17.23
CA ARG A 23 1.63 -1.99 18.38
C ARG A 23 2.77 -0.96 18.27
N PRO A 24 3.36 -0.49 19.38
CA PRO A 24 4.33 0.62 19.36
C PRO A 24 5.54 0.44 18.43
N SER A 25 6.06 -0.79 18.30
CA SER A 25 7.18 -1.06 17.38
C SER A 25 6.80 -0.95 15.91
N LEU A 26 5.56 -1.33 15.58
CA LEU A 26 5.03 -1.26 14.22
C LEU A 26 4.67 0.18 13.87
N TYR A 27 4.05 0.90 14.80
CA TYR A 27 3.72 2.32 14.64
C TYR A 27 4.96 3.18 14.39
N ARG A 28 6.08 2.93 15.10
CA ARG A 28 7.35 3.63 14.83
C ARG A 28 7.89 3.39 13.43
N LEU A 29 7.73 2.18 12.88
CA LEU A 29 8.10 1.90 11.50
C LEU A 29 7.19 2.68 10.55
N TRP A 30 5.88 2.62 10.78
CA TRP A 30 4.89 3.36 10.00
C TRP A 30 5.17 4.86 9.97
N GLU A 31 5.39 5.49 11.12
CA GLU A 31 5.73 6.92 11.21
C GLU A 31 6.99 7.30 10.42
N ALA A 32 7.95 6.40 10.28
CA ALA A 32 9.19 6.65 9.57
C ALA A 32 9.08 6.54 8.04
N ILE A 33 8.05 5.83 7.54
CA ILE A 33 7.91 5.50 6.11
C ILE A 33 6.69 6.16 5.46
N GLN A 34 5.71 6.57 6.27
CA GLN A 34 4.47 7.15 5.75
C GLN A 34 4.73 8.47 5.02
N ILE A 35 3.94 8.70 4.00
CA ILE A 35 3.88 9.96 3.28
C ILE A 35 2.44 10.44 3.20
N ALA A 36 2.23 11.71 2.88
CA ALA A 36 0.90 12.18 2.53
C ALA A 36 0.37 11.34 1.35
N PRO A 37 -0.88 10.85 1.40
CA PRO A 37 -1.42 10.05 0.32
C PRO A 37 -1.35 10.76 -1.02
N GLU A 38 -0.80 10.07 -2.01
CA GLU A 38 -0.69 10.59 -3.38
C GLU A 38 -0.98 9.51 -4.41
N LYS A 39 -1.46 9.93 -5.59
CA LYS A 39 -1.80 8.99 -6.67
C LYS A 39 -0.57 8.67 -7.52
N TRP A 40 -0.23 7.40 -7.62
CA TRP A 40 0.81 6.90 -8.52
C TRP A 40 0.21 6.06 -9.64
N GLN A 41 0.83 6.13 -10.82
CA GLN A 41 0.40 5.34 -11.98
C GLN A 41 0.85 3.89 -11.83
N GLN A 42 -0.03 2.98 -12.21
CA GLN A 42 0.31 1.59 -12.47
C GLN A 42 -0.18 1.31 -13.90
N VAL A 43 0.53 0.49 -14.68
CA VAL A 43 0.07 0.10 -16.02
C VAL A 43 0.05 -1.44 -16.09
N PRO A 44 -1.05 -2.06 -16.56
CA PRO A 44 -2.21 -1.47 -17.25
C PRO A 44 -3.45 -1.19 -16.39
N TYR A 45 -3.33 -1.07 -15.05
CA TYR A 45 -4.49 -0.88 -14.16
C TYR A 45 -4.58 0.53 -13.55
N GLY A 46 -5.76 0.94 -13.08
CA GLY A 46 -5.90 2.21 -12.33
C GLY A 46 -5.92 3.51 -13.16
N GLN A 47 -5.80 3.47 -14.50
CA GLN A 47 -5.84 4.70 -15.33
C GLN A 47 -7.17 5.43 -15.21
N ARG A 48 -8.27 4.70 -15.00
CA ARG A 48 -9.62 5.27 -14.83
C ARG A 48 -9.79 6.07 -13.54
N SER A 49 -8.98 5.76 -12.51
CA SER A 49 -8.99 6.42 -11.20
C SER A 49 -7.83 7.42 -11.02
N GLY A 50 -7.06 7.68 -12.08
CA GLY A 50 -5.86 8.52 -12.01
C GLY A 50 -4.68 7.86 -11.29
N GLY A 51 -4.73 6.54 -11.08
CA GLY A 51 -3.72 5.75 -10.38
C GLY A 51 -4.23 5.15 -9.07
N PHE A 52 -3.32 4.53 -8.34
CA PHE A 52 -3.56 3.98 -6.99
C PHE A 52 -3.01 4.90 -5.92
N TRP A 53 -3.60 4.83 -4.73
CA TRP A 53 -3.14 5.64 -3.60
C TRP A 53 -1.87 5.03 -3.00
N VAL A 54 -0.78 5.78 -3.00
CA VAL A 54 0.45 5.48 -2.29
C VAL A 54 0.43 6.18 -0.96
N VAL A 55 0.82 5.47 0.10
CA VAL A 55 0.77 5.98 1.48
C VAL A 55 2.10 5.83 2.23
N ALA A 56 3.05 5.05 1.71
CA ALA A 56 4.39 4.97 2.28
C ALA A 56 5.46 4.60 1.25
N VAL A 57 6.69 5.03 1.51
CA VAL A 57 7.87 4.75 0.69
C VAL A 57 9.05 4.37 1.59
N ILE A 58 9.75 3.30 1.24
CA ILE A 58 10.99 2.89 1.93
C ILE A 58 11.98 2.28 0.94
N GLY A 59 13.17 2.87 0.82
CA GLY A 59 14.16 2.44 -0.17
C GLY A 59 13.57 2.48 -1.59
N GLN A 60 13.51 1.34 -2.27
CA GLN A 60 12.87 1.18 -3.59
C GLN A 60 11.51 0.49 -3.53
N GLN A 61 10.87 0.47 -2.36
CA GLN A 61 9.56 -0.12 -2.14
C GLN A 61 8.51 0.97 -1.93
N VAL A 62 7.31 0.73 -2.45
CA VAL A 62 6.14 1.59 -2.28
C VAL A 62 4.99 0.77 -1.71
N LEU A 63 4.32 1.31 -0.68
CA LEU A 63 3.11 0.74 -0.09
C LEU A 63 1.91 1.51 -0.64
N TRP A 64 0.98 0.78 -1.25
CA TRP A 64 -0.14 1.35 -1.98
C TRP A 64 -1.44 0.61 -1.72
N TYR A 65 -2.56 1.32 -1.84
CA TYR A 65 -3.91 0.77 -1.74
C TYR A 65 -4.47 0.47 -3.12
N ASN A 66 -4.82 -0.78 -3.35
CA ASN A 66 -5.50 -1.25 -4.54
C ASN A 66 -7.02 -1.15 -4.32
N ASP A 67 -7.65 -0.09 -4.85
CA ASP A 67 -9.10 0.11 -4.70
C ASP A 67 -9.97 -0.80 -5.58
N ILE A 68 -9.37 -1.52 -6.54
CA ILE A 68 -10.07 -2.57 -7.31
C ILE A 68 -10.26 -3.81 -6.44
N GLU A 69 -9.19 -4.23 -5.75
CA GLU A 69 -9.14 -5.46 -4.95
C GLU A 69 -9.43 -5.23 -3.46
N ARG A 70 -9.43 -3.96 -3.03
CA ARG A 70 -9.69 -3.48 -1.68
C ARG A 70 -8.66 -3.94 -0.65
N GLY A 71 -7.38 -3.75 -0.95
CA GLY A 71 -6.29 -4.09 -0.02
C GLY A 71 -5.00 -3.32 -0.25
N PHE A 72 -4.13 -3.35 0.74
CA PHE A 72 -2.80 -2.76 0.68
C PHE A 72 -1.78 -3.74 0.10
N ASN A 73 -0.82 -3.22 -0.64
CA ASN A 73 0.18 -3.97 -1.38
C ASN A 73 1.55 -3.28 -1.28
N ILE A 74 2.62 -4.05 -1.47
CA ILE A 74 4.00 -3.54 -1.58
C ILE A 74 4.60 -3.93 -2.92
N SER A 75 5.04 -2.93 -3.66
CA SER A 75 5.68 -3.12 -4.96
C SER A 75 7.00 -2.36 -5.03
N VAL A 76 7.86 -2.77 -5.96
CA VAL A 76 9.04 -1.97 -6.30
C VAL A 76 8.61 -0.74 -7.11
N TYR A 77 9.35 0.36 -6.95
CA TYR A 77 9.31 1.49 -7.87
C TYR A 77 10.72 1.83 -8.37
N ARG A 78 10.84 2.20 -9.64
CA ARG A 78 12.10 2.70 -10.24
C ARG A 78 12.03 4.17 -10.62
N GLN A 79 10.81 4.68 -10.83
CA GLN A 79 10.52 6.07 -11.12
C GLN A 79 9.47 6.55 -10.12
N PHE A 80 9.72 7.71 -9.51
CA PHE A 80 8.74 8.32 -8.61
C PHE A 80 7.42 8.56 -9.33
N GLY A 81 6.31 8.20 -8.70
CA GLY A 81 4.99 8.28 -9.31
C GLY A 81 4.58 7.04 -10.13
N VAL A 82 5.39 5.99 -10.19
CA VAL A 82 5.11 4.76 -10.95
C VAL A 82 5.26 3.50 -10.09
N ILE A 83 4.21 2.70 -10.04
CA ILE A 83 4.17 1.38 -9.41
C ILE A 83 4.49 0.33 -10.48
N GLU A 84 5.56 -0.45 -10.30
CA GLU A 84 6.01 -1.42 -11.32
C GLU A 84 5.14 -2.69 -11.34
N GLU A 85 4.83 -3.22 -10.15
CA GLU A 85 4.15 -4.52 -10.00
C GLU A 85 2.72 -4.32 -9.49
N TYR A 86 1.74 -4.95 -10.14
CA TYR A 86 0.37 -5.03 -9.67
C TYR A 86 0.17 -6.29 -8.84
N PHE A 87 -0.44 -6.15 -7.67
CA PHE A 87 -0.82 -7.24 -6.79
C PHE A 87 -2.27 -7.06 -6.32
N CYS A 88 -2.93 -8.19 -6.03
CA CYS A 88 -4.32 -8.25 -5.62
C CYS A 88 -4.50 -8.73 -4.18
N ASN A 89 -3.51 -8.46 -3.31
CA ASN A 89 -3.67 -8.74 -1.89
C ASN A 89 -4.84 -7.93 -1.33
N GLN A 90 -5.54 -8.55 -0.37
CA GLN A 90 -6.63 -7.95 0.39
C GLN A 90 -6.18 -7.61 1.82
N ASP A 91 -4.88 -7.39 2.00
CA ASP A 91 -4.27 -7.16 3.30
C ASP A 91 -4.67 -5.79 3.85
N SER A 92 -4.85 -5.71 5.16
CA SER A 92 -4.96 -4.44 5.88
C SER A 92 -3.61 -3.69 5.88
N LEU A 93 -3.65 -2.39 6.22
CA LEU A 93 -2.41 -1.62 6.37
C LEU A 93 -1.52 -2.22 7.47
N VAL A 94 -2.11 -2.69 8.57
CA VAL A 94 -1.37 -3.30 9.70
C VAL A 94 -0.63 -4.56 9.24
N GLU A 95 -1.30 -5.46 8.52
CA GLU A 95 -0.69 -6.68 7.99
C GLU A 95 0.43 -6.38 6.99
N THR A 96 0.23 -5.35 6.16
CA THR A 96 1.20 -4.93 5.14
C THR A 96 2.46 -4.33 5.78
N VAL A 97 2.30 -3.43 6.77
CA VAL A 97 3.44 -2.86 7.51
C VAL A 97 4.13 -3.94 8.36
N GLN A 98 3.38 -4.91 8.90
CA GLN A 98 3.98 -6.04 9.63
C GLN A 98 4.83 -6.91 8.70
N SER A 99 4.36 -7.15 7.47
CA SER A 99 5.13 -7.86 6.45
C SER A 99 6.40 -7.11 6.08
N LEU A 100 6.32 -5.78 5.97
CA LEU A 100 7.51 -4.95 5.76
C LEU A 100 8.50 -5.03 6.94
N GLN A 101 8.02 -4.99 8.18
CA GLN A 101 8.86 -5.14 9.37
C GLN A 101 9.58 -6.49 9.39
N ASN A 102 8.88 -7.57 9.04
CA ASN A 102 9.44 -8.91 8.93
C ASN A 102 10.49 -8.98 7.83
N LEU A 103 10.23 -8.38 6.66
CA LEU A 103 11.20 -8.31 5.56
C LEU A 103 12.50 -7.61 6.01
N LEU A 104 12.40 -6.49 6.73
CA LEU A 104 13.57 -5.74 7.21
C LEU A 104 14.35 -6.49 8.30
N SER A 105 13.67 -7.33 9.08
CA SER A 105 14.27 -8.02 10.23
C SER A 105 14.81 -9.42 9.88
N GLU A 106 14.16 -10.11 8.95
CA GLU A 106 14.38 -11.54 8.66
C GLU A 106 14.77 -11.81 7.19
N GLY A 107 14.59 -10.83 6.29
CA GLY A 107 14.93 -10.95 4.87
C GLY A 107 13.89 -11.65 3.98
N TYR A 108 12.73 -12.06 4.52
CA TYR A 108 11.61 -12.64 3.77
C TYR A 108 10.28 -12.24 4.42
N SER A 109 9.23 -11.88 3.66
CA SER A 109 7.83 -11.79 4.17
C SER A 109 6.76 -11.38 3.15
N LEU A 110 7.09 -10.89 1.95
CA LEU A 110 6.07 -10.33 1.05
C LEU A 110 5.31 -11.46 0.34
N VAL A 111 4.20 -11.91 0.95
CA VAL A 111 3.23 -12.74 0.25
C VAL A 111 2.57 -11.87 -0.82
N ARG A 112 2.55 -12.35 -2.07
CA ARG A 112 2.08 -11.59 -3.23
C ARG A 112 1.06 -12.43 -3.99
N ALA A 113 -0.14 -11.89 -4.17
CA ALA A 113 -1.15 -12.44 -5.03
C ALA A 113 -1.09 -11.73 -6.39
N GLY A 114 -0.84 -12.48 -7.46
CA GLY A 114 -0.85 -11.97 -8.83
C GLY A 114 -2.26 -12.00 -9.43
N PRO A 115 -2.51 -11.22 -10.50
CA PRO A 115 -3.75 -11.35 -11.26
C PRO A 115 -3.87 -12.76 -11.88
N PRO A 116 -5.10 -13.28 -12.09
CA PRO A 116 -5.33 -14.56 -12.77
C PRO A 116 -4.84 -14.59 -14.22
#